data_AF-A0A9N9KES2-F1
#
_entry.id   AF-A0A9N9KES2-F1
#
_cell.length_a   1.000
_cell.length_b   1.000
_cell.length_c   1.000
_cell.angle_alpha   90.00
_cell.angle_beta   90.00
_cell.angle_gamma   90.00
#
_symmetry.space_group_name_H-M   'P 1'
#
loop_
_entity.id
_entity.type
_entity.pdbx_description
1 polymer ?
#
loop_
_entity_poly.entity_id
_entity_poly.type
_entity_poly.pdbx_seq_one_letter_code
_entity_poly.pdbx_strand_id
1 'polypeptide(L)' 'RSPAPAFTATAVIDGQFKKVSLEDYAGQFVVLFFYPMDFTLVCPTEIIAFSDRIKEFKNLNTSVLAISCDSQFT' A
#
# COMPACT_ATOMS: atom_id res chain seq x y z
N ARG A 1 -21.13 10.23 -2.79
CA ARG A 1 -19.72 9.75 -2.79
C ARG A 1 -18.87 10.89 -2.27
N SER A 2 -18.15 10.68 -1.17
CA SER A 2 -17.14 11.63 -0.68
C SER A 2 -15.78 11.29 -1.29
N PRO A 3 -14.88 12.27 -1.44
CA PRO A 3 -13.48 12.00 -1.74
C PRO A 3 -12.86 11.06 -0.69
N ALA A 4 -11.86 10.28 -1.10
CA ALA A 4 -11.06 9.52 -0.15
C ALA A 4 -10.36 10.49 0.83
N PRO A 5 -10.27 10.16 2.13
CA PRO A 5 -9.58 11.01 3.10
C PRO A 5 -8.11 11.21 2.72
N ALA A 6 -7.64 12.46 2.79
CA ALA A 6 -6.23 12.76 2.62
C ALA A 6 -5.43 12.11 3.76
N PHE A 7 -4.30 11.49 3.42
CA PHE A 7 -3.36 10.97 4.40
C PHE A 7 -1.93 11.23 3.95
N THR A 8 -1.03 11.19 4.92
CA THR A 8 0.41 11.19 4.69
C THR A 8 1.05 10.27 5.70
N ALA A 9 1.87 9.33 5.24
CA ALA A 9 2.48 8.31 6.07
C ALA A 9 3.92 8.03 5.61
N THR A 10 4.69 7.36 6.46
CA THR A 10 5.99 6.79 6.06
C THR A 10 5.74 5.39 5.54
N ALA A 11 6.23 5.08 4.34
CA ALA A 11 6.13 3.77 3.73
C ALA A 11 7.54 3.20 3.44
N VAL A 12 7.63 1.88 3.40
CA VAL A 12 8.83 1.17 2.93
C VAL A 12 8.68 0.92 1.44
N ILE A 13 9.56 1.49 0.62
CA ILE A 13 9.58 1.31 -0.84
C ILE A 13 11.00 0.91 -1.23
N ASP A 14 11.16 -0.27 -1.85
CA ASP A 14 12.46 -0.83 -2.23
C ASP A 14 13.45 -0.87 -1.06
N GLY A 15 12.96 -1.18 0.15
CA GLY A 15 13.74 -1.22 1.39
C GLY A 15 14.12 0.13 1.98
N GLN A 16 13.60 1.25 1.43
CA GLN A 16 13.87 2.60 1.92
C GLN A 16 12.62 3.23 2.53
N PHE A 17 12.81 4.01 3.60
CA PHE A 17 11.73 4.82 4.16
C PHE A 17 11.49 6.05 3.29
N LYS A 18 10.26 6.18 2.80
CA LYS A 18 9.80 7.34 2.01
C LYS A 18 8.51 7.87 2.58
N LYS A 19 8.35 9.18 2.57
CA LYS A 19 7.08 9.82 2.92
C LYS A 19 6.17 9.77 1.69
N VAL A 20 4.96 9.26 1.87
CA VAL A 20 3.95 9.13 0.81
C VAL A 20 2.66 9.81 1.23
N SER A 21 1.99 10.45 0.28
CA SER A 21 0.68 11.04 0.42
C SER A 21 -0.31 10.43 -0.57
N LEU A 22 -1.61 10.52 -0.28
CA LEU A 22 -2.63 10.10 -1.27
C LEU A 22 -2.57 10.94 -2.56
N GLU A 23 -2.13 12.20 -2.45
CA GLU A 23 -2.02 13.13 -3.57
C GLU A 23 -0.93 12.71 -4.57
N ASP A 24 0.11 12.00 -4.11
CA ASP A 24 1.20 11.48 -4.96
C ASP A 24 0.69 10.51 -6.04
N TYR A 25 -0.51 9.94 -5.84
CA TYR A 25 -1.15 8.98 -6.75
C TYR A 25 -2.32 9.59 -7.54
N ALA A 26 -2.43 10.92 -7.57
CA ALA A 26 -3.46 11.59 -8.35
C ALA A 26 -3.37 11.22 -9.85
N GLY A 27 -4.52 10.94 -10.45
CA GLY A 27 -4.59 10.50 -11.86
C GLY A 27 -4.35 9.00 -12.07
N GLN A 28 -4.11 8.24 -11.00
CA GLN A 28 -4.03 6.77 -11.00
C GLN A 28 -5.19 6.17 -10.19
N PHE A 29 -5.55 4.93 -10.49
CA PHE A 29 -6.38 4.16 -9.57
C PHE A 29 -5.54 3.76 -8.36
N VAL A 30 -6.16 3.75 -7.19
CA VAL A 30 -5.47 3.40 -5.94
C VAL A 30 -6.26 2.31 -5.22
N VAL A 31 -5.59 1.19 -4.95
CA VAL A 31 -6.07 0.13 -4.07
C VAL A 31 -5.43 0.36 -2.70
N LEU A 32 -6.24 0.78 -1.74
CA LEU A 32 -5.84 0.83 -0.33
C LEU A 32 -6.25 -0.48 0.33
N PHE A 33 -5.26 -1.32 0.63
CA PHE A 33 -5.44 -2.62 1.27
C PHE A 33 -4.97 -2.52 2.73
N PHE A 34 -5.89 -2.71 3.67
CA PHE A 34 -5.57 -2.69 5.09
C PHE A 34 -5.45 -4.12 5.61
N TYR A 35 -4.34 -4.43 6.28
CA TYR A 35 -4.12 -5.71 6.95
C TYR A 35 -3.86 -5.46 8.45
N PRO A 36 -4.24 -6.42 9.31
CA PRO A 36 -4.32 -6.17 10.75
C PRO A 36 -2.97 -6.00 11.45
N MET A 37 -1.98 -6.82 11.12
CA MET A 37 -0.68 -6.83 11.80
C MET A 37 0.37 -7.64 11.02
N ASP A 38 1.59 -7.12 10.96
CA ASP A 38 2.77 -7.80 10.44
C ASP A 38 3.08 -9.11 11.20
N PHE A 39 3.73 -10.07 10.51
CA PHE A 39 4.16 -11.36 11.07
C PHE A 39 3.06 -12.26 11.65
N THR A 40 1.82 -12.07 11.24
CA THR A 40 0.71 -13.00 11.52
C THR A 40 0.56 -14.05 10.41
N LEU A 41 -0.19 -15.14 10.67
CA LEU A 41 -0.22 -16.33 9.81
C LEU A 41 -0.92 -16.14 8.45
N VAL A 42 -1.79 -15.13 8.30
CA VAL A 42 -2.62 -14.94 7.09
C VAL A 42 -2.11 -13.77 6.23
N CYS A 43 -1.65 -12.69 6.86
CA CYS A 43 -1.20 -11.46 6.19
C CYS A 43 -0.11 -11.65 5.13
N PRO A 44 0.91 -12.55 5.25
CA PRO A 44 1.93 -12.64 4.21
C PRO A 44 1.35 -13.16 2.89
N THR A 45 0.32 -14.01 2.93
CA THR A 45 -0.23 -14.61 1.70
C THR A 45 -0.93 -13.57 0.83
N GLU A 46 -1.67 -12.63 1.43
CA GLU A 46 -2.38 -11.57 0.71
C GLU A 46 -1.42 -10.54 0.13
N ILE A 47 -0.42 -10.11 0.91
CA ILE A 47 0.60 -9.15 0.47
C ILE A 47 1.44 -9.75 -0.67
N ILE A 48 1.86 -11.02 -0.55
CA ILE A 48 2.62 -11.71 -1.61
C ILE A 48 1.77 -11.82 -2.88
N ALA A 49 0.49 -12.17 -2.78
CA ALA A 49 -0.38 -12.28 -3.96
C ALA A 49 -0.53 -10.95 -4.71
N PHE A 50 -0.63 -9.82 -4.01
CA PHE A 50 -0.61 -8.49 -4.64
C PHE A 50 0.76 -8.16 -5.25
N SER A 51 1.85 -8.50 -4.55
CA SER A 51 3.22 -8.27 -5.02
C SER A 51 3.52 -9.02 -6.33
N ASP A 52 3.18 -10.31 -6.40
CA ASP A 52 3.40 -11.14 -7.58
C ASP A 52 2.67 -10.60 -8.81
N ARG A 53 1.49 -10.00 -8.60
CA ARG A 53 0.64 -9.42 -9.66
C ARG A 53 0.79 -7.91 -9.83
N ILE A 54 1.75 -7.27 -9.16
CA ILE A 54 1.88 -5.80 -9.16
C ILE A 54 2.06 -5.21 -10.57
N LYS A 55 2.66 -5.98 -11.49
CA LYS A 55 2.82 -5.60 -12.90
C LYS A 55 1.46 -5.45 -13.61
N GLU A 56 0.49 -6.29 -13.29
CA GLU A 56 -0.85 -6.23 -13.87
C GLU A 56 -1.57 -4.95 -13.44
N PHE A 57 -1.47 -4.59 -12.16
CA PHE A 57 -2.01 -3.32 -11.65
C PHE A 57 -1.34 -2.10 -12.29
N LYS A 58 0.00 -2.12 -12.43
CA LYS A 58 0.73 -1.05 -13.12
C LYS A 58 0.28 -0.85 -14.57
N ASN A 59 0.03 -1.95 -15.31
CA ASN A 59 -0.48 -1.89 -16.67
C ASN A 59 -1.90 -1.29 -16.77
N LEU A 60 -2.67 -1.35 -15.68
CA LEU A 60 -4.00 -0.76 -15.55
C LEU A 60 -3.98 0.65 -14.94
N ASN A 61 -2.81 1.32 -14.91
CA ASN A 61 -2.62 2.62 -14.23
C ASN A 61 -3.14 2.61 -12.79
N THR A 62 -2.85 1.51 -12.07
CA THR A 62 -3.30 1.27 -10.69
C THR A 62 -2.12 1.05 -9.76
N SER A 63 -2.12 1.76 -8.64
CA SER A 63 -1.16 1.63 -7.54
C SER A 63 -1.80 0.91 -6.36
N VAL A 64 -1.05 0.01 -5.70
CA VAL A 64 -1.51 -0.76 -4.55
C VAL A 64 -0.71 -0.32 -3.33
N LEU A 65 -1.39 0.10 -2.26
CA LEU A 65 -0.79 0.41 -0.97
C LEU A 65 -1.30 -0.57 0.09
N ALA A 66 -0.39 -1.33 0.70
CA ALA A 66 -0.67 -2.16 1.87
C ALA A 66 -0.42 -1.34 3.14
N ILE A 67 -1.38 -1.32 4.06
CA ILE A 67 -1.38 -0.46 5.24
C ILE A 67 -1.74 -1.29 6.48
N SER A 68 -0.94 -1.17 7.54
CA SER A 68 -1.28 -1.66 8.88
C SER A 68 -1.01 -0.57 9.92
N CYS A 69 -1.25 -0.89 11.19
CA CYS A 69 -0.92 -0.03 12.32
C CYS A 69 0.50 -0.28 12.88
N ASP A 70 1.30 -1.12 12.22
CA ASP A 70 2.64 -1.47 12.66
C ASP A 70 3.63 -0.31 12.47
N SER A 71 4.73 -0.37 13.21
CA SER A 71 5.80 0.63 13.15
C SER A 71 6.79 0.28 12.05
N GLN A 72 7.35 1.30 11.39
CA GLN A 72 8.46 1.10 10.47
C GLN A 72 9.78 0.69 11.15
N PHE A 73 9.84 0.69 12.49
CA PHE A 73 11.02 0.39 13.29
C PHE A 73 10.99 -0.95 14.04
N THR A 74 9.80 -1.49 14.31
CA THR A 74 9.59 -2.61 15.25
C THR A 74 8.57 -3.58 14.70
#